data_AF-A0A699YWD9-F1
#
_entry.id   AF-A0A699YWD9-F1
#
_cell.length_a   1.000
_cell.length_b   1.000
_cell.length_c   1.000
_cell.angle_alpha   90.00
_cell.angle_beta   90.00
_cell.angle_gamma   90.00
#
_symmetry.space_group_name_H-M   'P 1'
#
loop_
_entity.id
_entity.type
_entity.pdbx_description
1 polymer ?
#
loop_
_entity_poly.entity_id
_entity_poly.type
_entity_poly.pdbx_seq_one_letter_code
_entity_poly.pdbx_strand_id
1 'polypeptide(L)'
;MVSQHDAHWEVARIPAAWKVARISPLFKDTDPTDHNKYRMLAVSSVLYRLYANVLRHVLTAWCMTHKVLPAEQFGFIPGRSTMQPMFILRHLVHAQKASADAKHRKLFTAFIDFKQAYDHIPRQQLWEHLRVGVKLPQPLLACLEGYKHEILPVVREFKYLGMHFNPSATPAFAATHMRAGMFLAMRQACNRAREYGVLQDPYALCHLIRAFVLPLGLYGSQVWGTAFLGHGMQLSNPVQTRMLSFLRFAARVRSSVSGLMVLHELGQLPLQLYWLRVACKFWNTAKLSHSDLLVRVIKADVELGRRCQASWSAQFQLAARELMGGEFTLSPDMVLSTKAMEVKWLERWGRRWVGFEGDPRLPETVHRERCSYAAWFKHGDGIGINHMAPHLLNRQLSTEVRTSLTRFRLGNSGLGVETARLEGVTFIDRTCTRCTEGVVDDAMHFILKCTAASSIREQPEFAMTFQNNNEGLHDFMLSPCAPLKSRTPRGGGRPSSLTADGLSGVSHIITSGFSPGQPEGSGSGPRRPAPGCDTRCASAYPCTQDLA
;
A
#
# COMPACT_ATOMS: atom_id res chain seq x y z
N MET A 1 32.60 14.83 51.97
CA MET A 1 31.30 14.15 51.92
C MET A 1 30.94 13.90 50.46
N VAL A 2 31.46 12.80 49.90
CA VAL A 2 31.00 12.27 48.62
C VAL A 2 29.81 11.39 48.98
N SER A 3 28.61 11.81 48.56
CA SER A 3 27.35 11.16 48.91
C SER A 3 27.32 9.70 48.44
N GLN A 4 26.67 8.85 49.23
CA GLN A 4 26.53 7.39 49.17
C GLN A 4 25.91 6.80 47.87
N HIS A 5 25.99 7.46 46.72
CA HIS A 5 25.38 7.00 45.47
C HIS A 5 26.32 6.22 44.51
N ASP A 6 27.63 6.24 44.74
CA ASP A 6 28.61 5.64 43.79
C ASP A 6 29.00 4.18 44.10
N ALA A 7 28.48 3.56 45.17
CA ALA A 7 28.93 2.25 45.67
C ALA A 7 28.06 1.03 45.29
N HIS A 8 27.02 1.17 44.47
CA HIS A 8 26.04 0.09 44.22
C HIS A 8 26.19 -0.68 42.89
N TRP A 9 27.26 -0.46 42.11
CA TRP A 9 27.42 -1.13 40.81
C TRP A 9 28.24 -2.43 40.82
N GLU A 10 28.73 -2.90 41.97
CA GLU A 10 29.59 -4.10 42.02
C GLU A 10 28.87 -5.43 41.73
N VAL A 11 27.53 -5.47 41.78
CA VAL A 11 26.77 -6.69 41.51
C VAL A 11 25.54 -6.40 40.64
N ALA A 12 25.64 -6.68 39.34
CA ALA A 12 24.52 -6.59 38.40
C ALA A 12 23.48 -7.71 38.67
N ARG A 13 22.56 -7.51 39.61
CA ARG A 13 21.45 -8.44 39.88
C ARG A 13 20.11 -7.83 39.53
N ILE A 14 19.44 -8.41 38.54
CA ILE A 14 18.05 -8.09 38.18
C ILE A 14 17.12 -8.73 39.22
N PRO A 15 16.20 -7.97 39.85
CA PRO A 15 15.22 -8.52 40.80
C PRO A 15 14.40 -9.67 40.20
N ALA A 16 14.16 -10.72 40.97
CA ALA A 16 13.41 -11.90 40.51
C ALA A 16 12.01 -11.54 40.00
N ALA A 17 11.32 -10.61 40.66
CA ALA A 17 9.99 -10.12 40.26
C ALA A 17 9.97 -9.50 38.86
N TRP A 18 11.09 -8.94 38.38
CA TRP A 18 11.15 -8.33 37.04
C TRP A 18 11.26 -9.39 35.95
N LYS A 19 11.75 -10.59 36.28
CA LYS A 19 11.96 -11.70 35.34
C LYS A 19 10.67 -12.47 35.03
N VAL A 20 9.60 -12.24 35.78
CA VAL A 20 8.29 -12.84 35.52
C VAL A 20 7.66 -12.20 34.27
N ALA A 21 7.26 -13.02 33.30
CA ALA A 21 6.61 -12.60 32.07
C ALA A 21 5.26 -13.27 31.89
N ARG A 22 4.27 -12.52 31.38
CA ARG A 22 2.96 -13.06 31.01
C ARG A 22 3.01 -13.59 29.59
N ILE A 23 2.71 -14.86 29.39
CA ILE A 23 2.65 -15.45 28.04
C ILE A 23 1.29 -15.15 27.41
N SER A 24 1.30 -14.55 26.23
CA SER A 24 0.10 -14.24 25.43
C SER A 24 0.19 -14.97 24.09
N PRO A 25 -0.72 -15.89 23.77
CA PRO A 25 -0.78 -16.53 22.46
C PRO A 25 -1.26 -15.53 21.40
N LEU A 26 -0.57 -15.44 20.26
CA LEU A 26 -0.96 -14.65 19.10
C LEU A 26 -1.21 -15.58 17.91
N PHE A 27 -2.45 -15.64 17.44
CA PHE A 27 -2.83 -16.48 16.30
C PHE A 27 -2.22 -16.00 14.98
N LYS A 28 -1.62 -16.91 14.20
CA LYS A 28 -0.86 -16.61 12.98
C LYS A 28 -1.61 -16.97 11.68
N ASP A 29 -2.49 -17.97 11.64
CA ASP A 29 -3.10 -18.42 10.37
C ASP A 29 -4.30 -19.40 10.48
N THR A 30 -5.13 -19.47 9.43
CA THR A 30 -6.28 -20.36 9.05
C THR A 30 -7.01 -21.30 10.03
N ASP A 31 -6.35 -21.97 10.99
CA ASP A 31 -7.00 -22.94 11.89
C ASP A 31 -6.73 -22.63 13.37
N PRO A 32 -7.71 -22.07 14.11
CA PRO A 32 -7.61 -21.73 15.53
C PRO A 32 -7.43 -22.93 16.46
N THR A 33 -7.62 -24.16 15.97
CA THR A 33 -7.52 -25.36 16.79
C THR A 33 -6.11 -25.97 16.80
N ASP A 34 -5.26 -25.59 15.84
CA ASP A 34 -3.86 -26.02 15.80
C ASP A 34 -2.98 -25.12 16.67
N HIS A 35 -2.53 -25.65 17.81
CA HIS A 35 -1.65 -24.94 18.75
C HIS A 35 -0.33 -24.47 18.11
N ASN A 36 0.14 -25.12 17.03
CA ASN A 36 1.34 -24.73 16.30
C ASN A 36 1.13 -23.45 15.45
N LYS A 37 -0.10 -22.96 15.31
CA LYS A 37 -0.39 -21.70 14.61
C LYS A 37 -0.43 -20.50 15.56
N TYR A 38 -0.09 -20.68 16.84
CA TYR A 38 0.04 -19.60 17.80
C TYR A 38 1.49 -19.23 18.04
N ARG A 39 1.80 -17.95 17.91
CA ARG A 39 3.06 -17.35 18.36
C ARG A 39 2.91 -16.95 19.83
N MET A 40 3.62 -17.63 20.72
CA MET A 40 3.66 -17.24 22.12
C MET A 40 4.49 -15.96 22.29
N LEU A 41 3.87 -14.90 22.80
CA LEU A 41 4.52 -13.63 23.13
C LEU A 41 4.69 -13.53 24.64
N ALA A 42 5.94 -13.55 25.11
CA ALA A 42 6.26 -13.25 26.50
C ALA A 42 6.23 -11.72 26.71
N VAL A 43 5.25 -11.23 27.46
CA VAL A 43 5.12 -9.82 27.85
C VAL A 43 5.76 -9.64 29.22
N SER A 44 6.99 -9.12 29.23
CA SER A 44 7.72 -8.81 30.46
C SER A 44 7.18 -7.57 31.18
N SER A 45 7.50 -7.46 32.48
CA SER A 45 7.19 -6.26 33.27
C SER A 45 7.72 -4.97 32.64
N VAL A 46 7.07 -3.83 32.95
CA VAL A 46 7.50 -2.50 32.47
C VAL A 46 8.95 -2.22 32.89
N LEU A 47 9.30 -2.52 34.14
CA LEU A 47 10.62 -2.31 34.69
C LEU A 47 11.69 -3.15 33.99
N TYR A 48 11.38 -4.41 33.67
CA TYR A 48 12.27 -5.25 32.88
C TYR A 48 12.47 -4.73 31.45
N ARG A 49 11.40 -4.26 30.79
CA ARG A 49 11.52 -3.65 29.45
C ARG A 49 12.34 -2.36 29.48
N LEU A 50 12.22 -1.56 30.52
CA LEU A 50 13.05 -0.36 30.71
C LEU A 50 14.52 -0.76 30.84
N TYR A 51 14.84 -1.68 31.74
CA TYR A 51 16.19 -2.20 31.92
C TYR A 51 16.78 -2.78 30.62
N ALA A 52 16.03 -3.65 29.95
CA ALA A 52 16.43 -4.26 28.67
C ALA A 52 16.67 -3.20 27.58
N ASN A 53 15.88 -2.13 27.54
CA ASN A 53 16.06 -1.04 26.59
C ASN A 53 17.31 -0.22 26.85
N VAL A 54 17.63 0.07 28.12
CA VAL A 54 18.87 0.76 28.51
C VAL A 54 20.08 -0.11 28.15
N LEU A 55 20.06 -1.39 28.53
CA LEU A 55 21.14 -2.32 28.21
C LEU A 55 21.32 -2.46 26.70
N ARG A 56 20.23 -2.61 25.94
CA ARG A 56 20.25 -2.63 24.47
C ARG A 56 20.88 -1.38 23.89
N HIS A 57 20.55 -0.18 24.42
CA HIS A 57 21.10 1.07 23.93
C HIS A 57 22.62 1.11 24.11
N VAL A 58 23.11 0.81 25.32
CA VAL A 58 24.55 0.80 25.64
C VAL A 58 25.28 -0.26 24.81
N LEU A 59 24.74 -1.48 24.72
CA LEU A 59 25.34 -2.57 23.96
C LEU A 59 25.39 -2.26 22.46
N THR A 60 24.32 -1.69 21.91
CA THR A 60 24.27 -1.31 20.49
C THR A 60 25.31 -0.23 20.19
N ALA A 61 25.43 0.79 21.04
CA ALA A 61 26.43 1.85 20.88
C ALA A 61 27.85 1.26 20.92
N TRP A 62 28.15 0.40 21.90
CA TRP A 62 29.44 -0.26 22.01
C TRP A 62 29.76 -1.11 20.77
N CYS A 63 28.81 -1.93 20.31
CA CYS A 63 28.98 -2.77 19.13
C CYS A 63 29.23 -1.97 17.85
N MET A 64 28.57 -0.82 17.69
CA MET A 64 28.76 0.08 16.55
C MET A 64 30.14 0.75 16.60
N THR A 65 30.56 1.26 17.76
CA THR A 65 31.88 1.91 17.94
C THR A 65 33.03 0.96 17.65
N HIS A 66 32.95 -0.28 18.12
CA HIS A 66 34.02 -1.28 17.97
C HIS A 66 33.91 -2.10 16.68
N LYS A 67 32.90 -1.84 15.84
CA LYS A 67 32.67 -2.51 14.55
C LYS A 67 32.68 -4.04 14.64
N VAL A 68 32.18 -4.61 15.74
CA VAL A 68 32.14 -6.07 15.97
C VAL A 68 31.01 -6.78 15.22
N LEU A 69 30.10 -6.01 14.63
CA LEU A 69 28.96 -6.53 13.86
C LEU A 69 29.28 -6.52 12.37
N PRO A 70 28.98 -7.60 11.63
CA PRO A 70 29.27 -7.67 10.21
C PRO A 70 28.50 -6.62 9.40
N ALA A 71 29.06 -6.20 8.27
CA ALA A 71 28.47 -5.19 7.40
C ALA A 71 27.14 -5.66 6.78
N GLU A 72 26.97 -6.97 6.66
CA GLU A 72 25.83 -7.68 6.10
C GLU A 72 24.67 -7.84 7.10
N GLN A 73 24.87 -7.52 8.40
CA GLN A 73 23.83 -7.61 9.41
C GLN A 73 22.87 -6.41 9.28
N PHE A 74 21.70 -6.59 8.67
CA PHE A 74 20.70 -5.53 8.56
C PHE A 74 19.62 -5.57 9.66
N GLY A 75 19.38 -6.74 10.25
CA GLY A 75 18.38 -6.91 11.29
C GLY A 75 18.81 -6.30 12.62
N PHE A 76 17.88 -5.57 13.27
CA PHE A 76 18.05 -4.97 14.60
C PHE A 76 19.18 -3.93 14.74
N ILE A 77 19.70 -3.41 13.62
CA ILE A 77 20.73 -2.37 13.63
C ILE A 77 20.08 -1.01 13.34
N PRO A 78 20.30 0.02 14.18
CA PRO A 78 19.81 1.37 13.91
C PRO A 78 20.27 1.90 12.55
N GLY A 79 19.37 2.54 11.81
CA GLY A 79 19.66 3.07 10.47
C GLY A 79 19.73 2.02 9.35
N ARG A 80 19.59 0.72 9.66
CA ARG A 80 19.47 -0.35 8.68
C ARG A 80 18.01 -0.80 8.56
N SER A 81 17.61 -1.17 7.34
CA SER A 81 16.26 -1.66 7.07
C SER A 81 16.29 -2.96 6.28
N THR A 82 15.20 -3.71 6.35
CA THR A 82 15.01 -4.99 5.63
C THR A 82 15.02 -4.84 4.12
N MET A 83 14.89 -3.61 3.64
CA MET A 83 14.84 -3.24 2.22
C MET A 83 16.22 -3.06 1.62
N GLN A 84 17.21 -2.70 2.43
CA GLN A 84 18.60 -2.56 1.99
C GLN A 84 19.20 -3.89 1.48
N PRO A 85 19.09 -5.04 2.18
CA PRO A 85 19.59 -6.30 1.64
C PRO A 85 18.80 -6.76 0.40
N MET A 86 17.52 -6.41 0.29
CA MET A 86 16.75 -6.67 -0.93
C MET A 86 17.29 -5.88 -2.13
N PHE A 87 17.67 -4.62 -1.92
CA PHE A 87 18.33 -3.80 -2.94
C PHE A 87 19.69 -4.40 -3.34
N ILE A 88 20.48 -4.87 -2.37
CA ILE A 88 21.76 -5.54 -2.63
C ILE A 88 21.55 -6.81 -3.47
N LEU A 89 20.61 -7.67 -3.10
CA LEU A 89 20.28 -8.88 -3.86
C LEU A 89 19.83 -8.52 -5.29
N ARG A 90 18.95 -7.52 -5.43
CA ARG A 90 18.51 -7.01 -6.74
C ARG A 90 19.71 -6.56 -7.58
N HIS A 91 20.63 -5.81 -6.99
CA HIS A 91 21.85 -5.36 -7.65
C HIS A 91 22.69 -6.53 -8.14
N LEU A 92 22.96 -7.54 -7.29
CA LEU A 92 23.76 -8.72 -7.65
C LEU A 92 23.17 -9.48 -8.84
N VAL A 93 21.84 -9.66 -8.87
CA VAL A 93 21.15 -10.31 -9.99
C VAL A 93 21.31 -9.54 -11.28
N HIS A 94 21.18 -8.22 -11.26
CA HIS A 94 21.36 -7.40 -12.47
C HIS A 94 22.82 -7.28 -12.90
N ALA A 95 23.75 -7.22 -11.94
CA ALA A 95 25.18 -7.20 -12.21
C ALA A 95 25.64 -8.50 -12.89
N GLN A 96 25.13 -9.66 -12.44
CA GLN A 96 25.41 -10.94 -13.08
C GLN A 96 24.84 -10.98 -14.51
N LYS A 97 23.59 -10.54 -14.71
CA LYS A 97 22.95 -10.53 -16.04
C LYS A 97 23.64 -9.59 -17.03
N ALA A 98 24.21 -8.49 -16.55
CA ALA A 98 24.91 -7.52 -17.38
C ALA A 98 26.41 -7.81 -17.56
N SER A 99 26.92 -8.87 -16.95
CA SER A 99 28.33 -9.26 -17.08
C SER A 99 28.59 -9.85 -18.47
N ALA A 100 29.74 -9.51 -19.08
CA ALA A 100 30.16 -10.11 -20.35
C ALA A 100 30.23 -11.65 -20.28
N ASP A 101 30.57 -12.17 -19.10
CA ASP A 101 30.67 -13.61 -18.83
C ASP A 101 29.37 -14.20 -18.26
N ALA A 102 28.20 -13.59 -18.44
CA ALA A 102 26.95 -14.04 -17.81
C ALA A 102 26.63 -15.53 -18.10
N LYS A 103 27.08 -16.06 -19.25
CA LYS A 103 26.95 -17.49 -19.61
C LYS A 103 27.82 -18.41 -18.74
N HIS A 104 28.97 -17.93 -18.26
CA HIS A 104 29.96 -18.71 -17.51
C HIS A 104 29.97 -18.39 -16.00
N ARG A 105 29.53 -17.18 -15.61
CA ARG A 105 29.40 -16.75 -14.22
C ARG A 105 27.94 -16.83 -13.77
N LYS A 106 27.59 -17.96 -13.14
CA LYS A 106 26.27 -18.17 -12.54
C LYS A 106 26.21 -17.55 -11.14
N LEU A 107 25.09 -16.89 -10.82
CA LEU A 107 24.77 -16.46 -9.46
C LEU A 107 23.87 -17.51 -8.81
N PHE A 108 24.28 -18.04 -7.67
CA PHE A 108 23.47 -18.93 -6.85
C PHE A 108 23.03 -18.20 -5.59
N THR A 109 21.81 -18.47 -5.12
CA THR A 109 21.28 -17.89 -3.89
C THR A 109 20.77 -19.02 -2.99
N ALA A 110 21.23 -19.06 -1.75
CA ALA A 110 20.77 -19.99 -0.73
C ALA A 110 19.92 -19.24 0.30
N PHE A 111 18.69 -19.71 0.52
CA PHE A 111 17.82 -19.20 1.57
C PHE A 111 17.92 -20.13 2.78
N ILE A 112 18.60 -19.66 3.81
CA ILE A 112 18.83 -20.40 5.06
C ILE A 112 17.94 -19.78 6.13
N ASP A 113 17.15 -20.62 6.79
CA ASP A 113 16.34 -20.21 7.94
C ASP A 113 16.63 -21.11 9.15
N PHE A 114 16.68 -20.48 10.33
CA PHE A 114 16.92 -21.19 11.58
C PHE A 114 15.58 -21.52 12.24
N LYS A 115 15.32 -22.82 12.40
CA LYS A 115 14.18 -23.29 13.17
C LYS A 115 14.37 -22.86 14.62
N GLN A 116 13.51 -21.96 15.12
CA GLN A 116 13.53 -21.51 16.51
C GLN A 116 14.90 -21.04 16.98
N ALA A 117 15.41 -20.02 16.30
CA ALA A 117 16.75 -19.48 16.49
C ALA A 117 17.09 -19.10 17.94
N TYR A 118 16.12 -18.68 18.76
CA TYR A 118 16.38 -18.30 20.16
C TYR A 118 16.44 -19.48 21.13
N ASP A 119 15.75 -20.57 20.81
CA ASP A 119 15.57 -21.73 21.70
C ASP A 119 16.73 -22.71 21.60
N HIS A 120 17.37 -22.79 20.43
CA HIS A 120 18.43 -23.76 20.12
C HIS A 120 19.86 -23.22 20.25
N ILE A 121 20.05 -22.04 20.87
CA ILE A 121 21.39 -21.45 21.01
C ILE A 121 22.19 -22.20 22.08
N PRO A 122 23.37 -22.79 21.76
CA PRO A 122 24.25 -23.39 22.77
C PRO A 122 24.81 -22.31 23.71
N ARG A 123 24.22 -22.20 24.91
CA ARG A 123 24.47 -21.05 25.82
C ARG A 123 25.92 -20.93 26.25
N GLN A 124 26.59 -22.05 26.54
CA GLN A 124 28.00 -22.04 26.92
C GLN A 124 28.88 -21.48 25.79
N GLN A 125 28.62 -21.88 24.54
CA GLN A 125 29.35 -21.37 23.38
C GLN A 125 29.03 -19.90 23.10
N LEU A 126 27.78 -19.47 23.32
CA LEU A 126 27.40 -18.06 23.22
C LEU A 126 28.19 -17.19 24.21
N TRP A 127 28.26 -17.60 25.48
CA TRP A 127 29.00 -16.85 26.50
C TRP A 127 30.50 -16.82 26.20
N GLU A 128 31.06 -17.94 25.78
CA GLU A 128 32.45 -18.02 25.35
C GLU A 128 32.74 -17.09 24.17
N HIS A 129 31.86 -17.09 23.17
CA HIS A 129 31.98 -16.21 22.01
C HIS A 129 31.89 -14.73 22.40
N LEU A 130 30.98 -14.35 23.29
CA LEU A 130 30.86 -12.96 23.76
C LEU A 130 32.10 -12.51 24.55
N ARG A 131 32.66 -13.40 25.37
CA ARG A 131 33.81 -13.13 26.24
C ARG A 131 35.13 -13.09 25.47
N VAL A 132 35.41 -14.10 24.65
CA VAL A 132 36.72 -14.28 24.02
C VAL A 132 36.72 -13.83 22.55
N GLY A 133 35.65 -14.13 21.81
CA GLY A 133 35.52 -13.76 20.41
C GLY A 133 35.23 -12.27 20.22
N VAL A 134 34.13 -11.78 20.80
CA VAL A 134 33.67 -10.39 20.72
C VAL A 134 34.42 -9.48 21.69
N LYS A 135 34.95 -10.03 22.78
CA LYS A 135 35.65 -9.29 23.85
C LYS A 135 34.76 -8.22 24.49
N LEU A 136 33.52 -8.58 24.80
CA LEU A 136 32.59 -7.67 25.43
C LEU A 136 33.09 -7.26 26.84
N PRO A 137 32.99 -5.99 27.25
CA PRO A 137 33.42 -5.56 28.58
C PRO A 137 32.73 -6.32 29.70
N GLN A 138 33.48 -6.67 30.74
CA GLN A 138 33.01 -7.47 31.87
C GLN A 138 31.73 -6.93 32.55
N PRO A 139 31.55 -5.61 32.75
CA PRO A 139 30.30 -5.08 33.31
C PRO A 139 29.07 -5.34 32.43
N LEU A 140 29.24 -5.31 31.10
CA LEU A 140 28.18 -5.61 30.14
C LEU A 140 27.89 -7.11 30.06
N LEU A 141 28.93 -7.95 30.12
CA LEU A 141 28.78 -9.40 30.23
C LEU A 141 28.02 -9.78 31.49
N ALA A 142 28.39 -9.23 32.66
CA ALA A 142 27.70 -9.51 33.92
C ALA A 142 26.22 -9.09 33.91
N CYS A 143 25.88 -7.96 33.26
CA CYS A 143 24.50 -7.55 33.06
C CYS A 143 23.71 -8.51 32.15
N LEU A 144 24.36 -9.10 31.14
CA LEU A 144 23.76 -10.08 30.25
C LEU A 144 23.61 -11.45 30.92
N GLU A 145 24.59 -11.90 31.71
CA GLU A 145 24.57 -13.18 32.45
C GLU A 145 23.45 -13.24 33.50
N GLY A 146 22.95 -12.08 33.96
CA GLY A 146 21.73 -11.96 34.78
C GLY A 146 20.44 -12.44 34.08
N TYR A 147 20.45 -12.61 32.75
CA TYR A 147 19.36 -13.20 31.96
C TYR A 147 19.46 -14.74 31.97
N LYS A 148 18.78 -15.39 32.90
CA LYS A 148 18.41 -16.81 32.81
C LYS A 148 16.91 -16.91 32.56
N HIS A 149 16.51 -17.51 31.45
CA HIS A 149 15.12 -17.86 31.14
C HIS A 149 15.05 -19.29 30.59
N GLU A 150 14.00 -20.01 30.98
CA GLU A 150 13.68 -21.39 30.62
C GLU A 150 13.17 -21.53 29.16
N ILE A 151 13.18 -22.78 28.68
CA ILE A 151 12.95 -23.22 27.29
C ILE A 151 11.45 -23.47 27.04
N LEU A 152 10.93 -23.10 25.85
CA LEU A 152 9.55 -23.37 25.39
C LEU A 152 9.51 -23.85 23.91
N PRO A 153 8.42 -24.50 23.43
CA PRO A 153 8.50 -25.50 22.34
C PRO A 153 8.23 -25.07 20.89
N VAL A 154 8.80 -25.88 19.98
CA VAL A 154 8.54 -26.33 18.58
C VAL A 154 7.52 -25.71 17.57
N VAL A 155 7.87 -24.98 16.48
CA VAL A 155 7.01 -24.77 15.27
C VAL A 155 7.73 -24.82 13.91
N ARG A 156 6.99 -25.10 12.81
CA ARG A 156 7.50 -25.77 11.57
C ARG A 156 7.58 -24.98 10.24
N GLU A 157 7.24 -23.69 10.10
CA GLU A 157 7.29 -23.03 8.76
C GLU A 157 7.76 -21.57 8.69
N PHE A 158 8.46 -21.26 7.58
CA PHE A 158 9.17 -20.00 7.29
C PHE A 158 8.41 -19.08 6.32
N LYS A 159 8.24 -17.83 6.75
CA LYS A 159 7.67 -16.71 5.99
C LYS A 159 8.46 -15.46 6.35
N TYR A 160 9.32 -14.98 5.45
CA TYR A 160 10.14 -13.80 5.72
C TYR A 160 9.34 -12.53 5.46
N LEU A 161 8.85 -11.89 6.53
CA LEU A 161 8.16 -10.60 6.50
C LEU A 161 7.00 -10.52 5.48
N GLY A 162 6.33 -11.65 5.23
CA GLY A 162 5.19 -11.71 4.31
C GLY A 162 5.52 -11.84 2.81
N MET A 163 6.80 -11.99 2.43
CA MET A 163 7.20 -12.20 1.04
C MET A 163 7.76 -13.61 0.80
N HIS A 164 7.47 -14.18 -0.37
CA HIS A 164 8.05 -15.43 -0.84
C HIS A 164 9.14 -15.08 -1.86
N PHE A 165 10.25 -15.83 -1.85
CA PHE A 165 11.39 -15.60 -2.73
C PHE A 165 11.52 -16.73 -3.75
N ASN A 166 11.98 -16.40 -4.96
CA ASN A 166 12.43 -17.36 -5.96
C ASN A 166 13.86 -17.00 -6.42
N PRO A 167 14.59 -17.92 -7.07
CA PRO A 167 15.99 -17.71 -7.49
C PRO A 167 16.22 -16.57 -8.49
N SER A 168 15.16 -16.06 -9.14
CA SER A 168 15.26 -15.09 -10.24
C SER A 168 15.04 -13.63 -9.81
N ALA A 169 14.57 -13.40 -8.57
CA ALA A 169 14.33 -12.10 -7.94
C ALA A 169 13.75 -11.02 -8.90
N THR A 170 12.72 -11.39 -9.67
CA THR A 170 12.16 -10.51 -10.70
C THR A 170 11.11 -9.54 -10.13
N PRO A 171 11.01 -8.29 -10.64
CA PRO A 171 9.97 -7.34 -10.24
C PRO A 171 8.53 -7.88 -10.42
N ALA A 172 8.31 -8.73 -11.44
CA ALA A 172 7.02 -9.36 -11.71
C ALA A 172 6.59 -10.35 -10.62
N PHE A 173 7.55 -11.07 -10.02
CA PHE A 173 7.29 -12.00 -8.92
C PHE A 173 6.99 -11.26 -7.61
N ALA A 174 7.74 -10.20 -7.30
CA ALA A 174 7.45 -9.33 -6.15
C ALA A 174 6.05 -8.68 -6.26
N ALA A 175 5.65 -8.23 -7.45
CA ALA A 175 4.31 -7.69 -7.70
C ALA A 175 3.18 -8.74 -7.50
N THR A 176 3.46 -10.01 -7.80
CA THR A 176 2.50 -11.11 -7.62
C THR A 176 2.19 -11.39 -6.15
N HIS A 177 3.17 -11.24 -5.26
CA HIS A 177 2.97 -11.42 -3.81
C HIS A 177 2.33 -10.21 -3.13
N MET A 178 2.69 -8.98 -3.53
CA MET A 178 1.96 -7.78 -3.08
C MET A 178 0.46 -7.89 -3.41
N ARG A 179 0.13 -8.44 -4.59
CA ARG A 179 -1.25 -8.68 -5.02
C ARG A 179 -2.02 -9.61 -4.08
N ALA A 180 -1.40 -10.70 -3.60
CA ALA A 180 -2.06 -11.66 -2.71
C ALA A 180 -2.34 -11.05 -1.32
N GLY A 181 -1.37 -10.35 -0.73
CA GLY A 181 -1.55 -9.64 0.54
C GLY A 181 -2.60 -8.53 0.43
N MET A 182 -2.57 -7.75 -0.65
CA MET A 182 -3.58 -6.72 -0.91
C MET A 182 -4.98 -7.31 -1.08
N PHE A 183 -5.12 -8.48 -1.69
CA PHE A 183 -6.43 -9.12 -1.83
C PHE A 183 -7.05 -9.47 -0.47
N LEU A 184 -6.25 -10.01 0.46
CA LEU A 184 -6.69 -10.28 1.82
C LEU A 184 -7.08 -8.99 2.56
N ALA A 185 -6.28 -7.93 2.43
CA ALA A 185 -6.60 -6.64 3.03
C ALA A 185 -7.84 -5.98 2.40
N MET A 186 -8.07 -6.14 1.09
CA MET A 186 -9.30 -5.70 0.44
C MET A 186 -10.50 -6.46 1.00
N ARG A 187 -10.39 -7.78 1.22
CA ARG A 187 -11.44 -8.56 1.87
C ARG A 187 -11.69 -8.11 3.31
N GLN A 188 -10.63 -7.81 4.06
CA GLN A 188 -10.74 -7.27 5.42
C GLN A 188 -11.42 -5.89 5.43
N ALA A 189 -11.03 -4.99 4.53
CA ALA A 189 -11.68 -3.70 4.34
C ALA A 189 -13.18 -3.87 4.04
N CYS A 190 -13.56 -4.79 3.15
CA CYS A 190 -14.97 -5.07 2.88
C CYS A 190 -15.71 -5.66 4.09
N ASN A 191 -15.07 -6.54 4.87
CA ASN A 191 -15.67 -7.09 6.08
C ASN A 191 -15.94 -5.99 7.11
N ARG A 192 -14.96 -5.12 7.38
CA ARG A 192 -15.12 -3.95 8.24
C ARG A 192 -16.22 -3.02 7.70
N ALA A 193 -16.25 -2.77 6.40
CA ALA A 193 -17.29 -1.95 5.80
C ALA A 193 -18.70 -2.55 6.00
N ARG A 194 -18.85 -3.89 5.99
CA ARG A 194 -20.11 -4.56 6.32
C ARG A 194 -20.48 -4.42 7.79
N GLU A 195 -19.52 -4.60 8.69
CA GLU A 195 -19.73 -4.45 10.15
C GLU A 195 -20.32 -3.07 10.48
N TYR A 196 -19.84 -2.02 9.81
CA TYR A 196 -20.32 -0.64 10.02
C TYR A 196 -21.47 -0.22 9.07
N GLY A 197 -22.01 -1.12 8.23
CA GLY A 197 -23.09 -0.79 7.30
C GLY A 197 -22.71 0.17 6.15
N VAL A 198 -21.41 0.42 5.93
CA VAL A 198 -20.88 1.38 4.95
C VAL A 198 -20.32 0.72 3.68
N LEU A 199 -20.59 -0.58 3.45
CA LEU A 199 -20.11 -1.28 2.25
C LEU A 199 -20.57 -0.61 0.95
N GLN A 200 -21.76 0.00 0.94
CA GLN A 200 -22.29 0.67 -0.25
C GLN A 200 -21.71 2.07 -0.45
N ASP A 201 -21.00 2.61 0.53
CA ASP A 201 -20.45 3.96 0.48
C ASP A 201 -19.09 3.98 -0.24
N PRO A 202 -18.99 4.58 -1.44
CA PRO A 202 -17.73 4.67 -2.18
C PRO A 202 -16.65 5.42 -1.42
N TYR A 203 -17.02 6.43 -0.63
CA TYR A 203 -16.11 7.25 0.14
C TYR A 203 -15.53 6.49 1.33
N ALA A 204 -16.39 5.79 2.09
CA ALA A 204 -15.94 4.96 3.21
C ALA A 204 -15.00 3.84 2.73
N LEU A 205 -15.31 3.21 1.60
CA LEU A 205 -14.44 2.21 0.98
C LEU A 205 -13.10 2.79 0.57
N CYS A 206 -13.05 3.99 -0.04
CA CYS A 206 -11.81 4.68 -0.36
C CYS A 206 -10.92 4.94 0.88
N HIS A 207 -11.50 5.30 2.01
CA HIS A 207 -10.76 5.44 3.27
C HIS A 207 -10.20 4.12 3.77
N LEU A 208 -11.00 3.06 3.72
CA LEU A 208 -10.56 1.72 4.11
C LEU A 208 -9.44 1.19 3.20
N ILE A 209 -9.47 1.50 1.90
CA ILE A 209 -8.34 1.20 0.99
C ILE A 209 -7.07 1.89 1.48
N ARG A 210 -7.13 3.18 1.78
CA ARG A 210 -5.96 3.96 2.21
C ARG A 210 -5.40 3.44 3.53
N ALA A 211 -6.26 2.98 4.44
CA ALA A 211 -5.85 2.45 5.74
C ALA A 211 -5.29 1.01 5.67
N PHE A 212 -5.98 0.10 4.98
CA PHE A 212 -5.66 -1.33 5.02
C PHE A 212 -4.88 -1.83 3.81
N VAL A 213 -5.17 -1.30 2.62
CA VAL A 213 -4.69 -1.87 1.35
C VAL A 213 -3.43 -1.15 0.86
N LEU A 214 -3.38 0.18 0.97
CA LEU A 214 -2.25 0.97 0.51
C LEU A 214 -0.92 0.59 1.19
N PRO A 215 -0.82 0.40 2.51
CA PRO A 215 0.45 0.02 3.15
C PRO A 215 1.08 -1.25 2.56
N LEU A 216 0.25 -2.24 2.20
CA LEU A 216 0.69 -3.49 1.58
C LEU A 216 1.12 -3.31 0.13
N GLY A 217 0.46 -2.43 -0.62
CA GLY A 217 0.86 -2.06 -1.99
C GLY A 217 2.10 -1.17 -2.06
N LEU A 218 2.50 -0.56 -0.93
CA LEU A 218 3.74 0.21 -0.82
C LEU A 218 4.91 -0.63 -0.33
N TYR A 219 4.65 -1.72 0.39
CA TYR A 219 5.71 -2.60 0.88
C TYR A 219 6.52 -3.19 -0.28
N GLY A 220 7.84 -3.08 -0.24
CA GLY A 220 8.70 -3.56 -1.33
C GLY A 220 8.88 -2.57 -2.50
N SER A 221 7.97 -1.60 -2.67
CA SER A 221 7.91 -0.75 -3.87
C SER A 221 9.09 0.21 -4.01
N GLN A 222 9.74 0.60 -2.93
CA GLN A 222 10.97 1.41 -2.96
C GLN A 222 12.13 0.66 -3.64
N VAL A 223 12.13 -0.68 -3.60
CA VAL A 223 13.15 -1.50 -4.26
C VAL A 223 12.65 -2.03 -5.59
N TRP A 224 11.38 -2.40 -5.77
CA TRP A 224 10.91 -3.06 -7.00
C TRP A 224 10.03 -2.17 -7.90
N GLY A 225 9.48 -1.09 -7.36
CA GLY A 225 8.53 -0.21 -8.03
C GLY A 225 9.15 0.66 -9.12
N THR A 226 10.48 0.83 -9.14
CA THR A 226 11.18 1.66 -10.14
C THR A 226 10.91 1.23 -11.57
N ALA A 227 10.67 -0.08 -11.80
CA ALA A 227 10.35 -0.63 -13.12
C ALA A 227 9.04 -0.09 -13.71
N PHE A 228 8.19 0.52 -12.89
CA PHE A 228 6.86 1.00 -13.27
C PHE A 228 6.73 2.53 -13.17
N LEU A 229 7.83 3.25 -12.93
CA LEU A 229 7.81 4.71 -12.81
C LEU A 229 7.82 5.41 -14.18
N GLY A 230 8.39 4.77 -15.21
CA GLY A 230 8.49 5.30 -16.58
C GLY A 230 7.17 5.38 -17.35
N HIS A 231 7.18 6.07 -18.49
CA HIS A 231 6.01 6.44 -19.29
C HIS A 231 5.11 5.26 -19.70
N GLY A 232 3.79 5.47 -19.71
CA GLY A 232 2.78 4.49 -20.11
C GLY A 232 2.56 3.33 -19.13
N MET A 233 3.52 3.06 -18.23
CA MET A 233 3.48 1.92 -17.32
C MET A 233 2.74 2.19 -16.00
N GLN A 234 2.28 3.43 -15.77
CA GLN A 234 1.65 3.82 -14.51
C GLN A 234 0.30 3.14 -14.28
N LEU A 235 -0.43 2.74 -15.33
CA LEU A 235 -1.71 2.03 -15.16
C LEU A 235 -1.64 0.53 -15.50
N SER A 236 -0.52 0.06 -16.06
CA SER A 236 -0.36 -1.33 -16.51
C SER A 236 0.23 -2.27 -15.47
N ASN A 237 0.66 -1.75 -14.31
CA ASN A 237 1.21 -2.59 -13.26
C ASN A 237 0.12 -3.50 -12.62
N PRO A 238 0.38 -4.79 -12.37
CA PRO A 238 -0.60 -5.73 -11.79
C PRO A 238 -1.25 -5.28 -10.46
N VAL A 239 -0.48 -4.59 -9.61
CA VAL A 239 -0.92 -4.02 -8.34
C VAL A 239 -1.86 -2.84 -8.58
N GLN A 240 -1.52 -1.94 -9.51
CA GLN A 240 -2.39 -0.83 -9.90
C GLN A 240 -3.67 -1.33 -10.57
N THR A 241 -3.58 -2.33 -11.44
CA THR A 241 -4.75 -2.95 -12.08
C THR A 241 -5.72 -3.49 -11.03
N ARG A 242 -5.21 -4.18 -10.00
CA ARG A 242 -6.03 -4.69 -8.91
C ARG A 242 -6.65 -3.56 -8.08
N MET A 243 -5.89 -2.50 -7.80
CA MET A 243 -6.40 -1.31 -7.12
C MET A 243 -7.55 -0.68 -7.92
N LEU A 244 -7.40 -0.52 -9.23
CA LEU A 244 -8.45 0.00 -10.11
C LEU A 244 -9.69 -0.92 -10.13
N SER A 245 -9.52 -2.23 -10.13
CA SER A 245 -10.67 -3.16 -10.01
C SER A 245 -11.44 -2.92 -8.72
N PHE A 246 -10.73 -2.70 -7.60
CA PHE A 246 -11.37 -2.41 -6.32
C PHE A 246 -12.02 -1.03 -6.30
N LEU A 247 -11.39 -0.01 -6.87
CA LEU A 247 -11.98 1.33 -6.98
C LEU A 247 -13.24 1.34 -7.85
N ARG A 248 -13.28 0.56 -8.94
CA ARG A 248 -14.51 0.37 -9.74
C ARG A 248 -15.61 -0.34 -8.96
N PHE A 249 -15.25 -1.34 -8.16
CA PHE A 249 -16.16 -1.98 -7.22
C PHE A 249 -16.71 -0.97 -6.19
N ALA A 250 -15.84 -0.14 -5.60
CA ALA A 250 -16.25 0.89 -4.65
C ALA A 250 -17.17 1.93 -5.28
N ALA A 251 -16.86 2.39 -6.49
CA ALA A 251 -17.69 3.31 -7.28
C ALA A 251 -18.97 2.67 -7.86
N ARG A 252 -19.14 1.35 -7.73
CA ARG A 252 -20.29 0.58 -8.27
C ARG A 252 -20.46 0.73 -9.79
N VAL A 253 -19.34 0.78 -10.51
CA VAL A 253 -19.29 0.91 -11.98
C VAL A 253 -18.74 -0.33 -12.67
N ARG A 254 -19.01 -0.47 -13.97
CA ARG A 254 -18.50 -1.57 -14.80
C ARG A 254 -16.96 -1.58 -14.87
N SER A 255 -16.38 -2.76 -15.08
CA SER A 255 -14.94 -2.95 -15.23
C SER A 255 -14.33 -2.20 -16.43
N SER A 256 -15.14 -1.93 -17.45
CA SER A 256 -14.77 -1.20 -18.67
C SER A 256 -14.57 0.30 -18.47
N VAL A 257 -15.11 0.89 -17.38
CA VAL A 257 -14.99 2.34 -17.13
C VAL A 257 -13.52 2.74 -17.02
N SER A 258 -13.15 3.84 -17.66
CA SER A 258 -11.77 4.35 -17.71
C SER A 258 -11.16 4.51 -16.32
N GLY A 259 -9.99 3.90 -16.09
CA GLY A 259 -9.27 4.03 -14.82
C GLY A 259 -8.87 5.47 -14.50
N LEU A 260 -8.61 6.29 -15.52
CA LEU A 260 -8.31 7.72 -15.37
C LEU A 260 -9.50 8.49 -14.77
N MET A 261 -10.71 8.23 -15.26
CA MET A 261 -11.95 8.84 -14.76
C MET A 261 -12.24 8.38 -13.33
N VAL A 262 -12.12 7.07 -13.05
CA VAL A 262 -12.36 6.50 -11.71
C VAL A 262 -11.40 7.09 -10.67
N LEU A 263 -10.12 7.21 -11.00
CA LEU A 263 -9.13 7.81 -10.11
C LEU A 263 -9.47 9.27 -9.81
N HIS A 264 -9.84 10.04 -10.84
CA HIS A 264 -10.23 11.44 -10.68
C HIS A 264 -11.50 11.61 -9.86
N GLU A 265 -12.56 10.87 -10.19
CA GLU A 265 -13.85 10.92 -9.50
C GLU A 265 -13.73 10.57 -8.01
N LEU A 266 -12.86 9.62 -7.66
CA LEU A 266 -12.68 9.18 -6.27
C LEU A 266 -11.57 9.95 -5.51
N GLY A 267 -10.98 10.98 -6.13
CA GLY A 267 -9.86 11.74 -5.56
C GLY A 267 -8.65 10.86 -5.22
N GLN A 268 -8.40 9.83 -6.03
CA GLN A 268 -7.29 8.88 -5.86
C GLN A 268 -6.17 9.15 -6.87
N LEU A 269 -4.93 8.98 -6.41
CA LEU A 269 -3.74 9.06 -7.25
C LEU A 269 -3.20 7.65 -7.53
N PRO A 270 -2.57 7.41 -8.69
CA PRO A 270 -1.90 6.14 -8.97
C PRO A 270 -0.83 5.79 -7.93
N LEU A 271 -0.63 4.49 -7.71
CA LEU A 271 0.36 3.95 -6.76
C LEU A 271 1.78 4.44 -7.07
N GLN A 272 2.09 4.70 -8.33
CA GLN A 272 3.41 5.11 -8.82
C GLN A 272 3.87 6.43 -8.24
N LEU A 273 2.96 7.36 -7.93
CA LEU A 273 3.33 8.58 -7.21
C LEU A 273 3.86 8.25 -5.80
N TYR A 274 3.19 7.32 -5.12
CA TYR A 274 3.62 6.87 -3.81
C TYR A 274 4.92 6.08 -3.89
N TRP A 275 5.08 5.24 -4.92
CA TRP A 275 6.31 4.50 -5.20
C TRP A 275 7.49 5.42 -5.50
N LEU A 276 7.28 6.48 -6.27
CA LEU A 276 8.27 7.54 -6.49
C LEU A 276 8.71 8.15 -5.16
N ARG A 277 7.75 8.54 -4.30
CA ARG A 277 8.06 9.11 -2.98
C ARG A 277 8.89 8.17 -2.12
N VAL A 278 8.52 6.88 -2.03
CA VAL A 278 9.26 5.93 -1.20
C VAL A 278 10.61 5.54 -1.82
N ALA A 279 10.75 5.56 -3.15
CA ALA A 279 12.03 5.37 -3.84
C ALA A 279 12.99 6.53 -3.54
N CYS A 280 12.53 7.79 -3.62
CA CYS A 280 13.36 8.95 -3.26
C CYS A 280 13.79 8.92 -1.79
N LYS A 281 12.86 8.60 -0.89
CA LYS A 281 13.16 8.45 0.54
C LYS A 281 14.15 7.33 0.80
N PHE A 282 13.97 6.18 0.15
CA PHE A 282 14.89 5.05 0.25
C PHE A 282 16.29 5.43 -0.20
N TRP A 283 16.44 6.08 -1.36
CA TRP A 283 17.72 6.59 -1.86
C TRP A 283 18.40 7.52 -0.85
N ASN A 284 17.67 8.53 -0.37
CA ASN A 284 18.20 9.50 0.60
C ASN A 284 18.63 8.82 1.91
N THR A 285 17.84 7.85 2.39
CA THR A 285 18.16 7.09 3.62
C THR A 285 19.35 6.16 3.41
N ALA A 286 19.43 5.52 2.24
CA ALA A 286 20.51 4.60 1.90
C ALA A 286 21.86 5.34 1.75
N LYS A 287 21.85 6.55 1.21
CA LYS A 287 23.02 7.45 1.16
C LYS A 287 23.50 7.86 2.56
N LEU A 288 22.56 8.19 3.46
CA LEU A 288 22.87 8.57 4.84
C LEU A 288 23.15 7.37 5.75
N SER A 289 23.15 6.15 5.21
CA SER A 289 23.40 4.94 5.98
C SER A 289 24.86 4.87 6.43
N HIS A 290 25.08 4.49 7.68
CA HIS A 290 26.41 4.16 8.21
C HIS A 290 26.95 2.80 7.73
N SER A 291 26.35 2.21 6.68
CA SER A 291 26.79 0.95 6.08
C SER A 291 27.68 1.21 4.87
N ASP A 292 28.98 1.01 5.03
CA ASP A 292 29.97 1.09 3.94
C ASP A 292 29.63 0.15 2.78
N LEU A 293 29.07 -1.02 3.08
CA LEU A 293 28.58 -1.97 2.07
C LEU A 293 27.48 -1.35 1.22
N LEU A 294 26.46 -0.76 1.84
CA LEU A 294 25.34 -0.18 1.12
C LEU A 294 25.79 1.00 0.24
N VAL A 295 26.67 1.86 0.76
CA VAL A 295 27.23 2.99 0.00
C VAL A 295 27.99 2.50 -1.24
N ARG A 296 28.81 1.43 -1.10
CA ARG A 296 29.50 0.82 -2.25
C ARG A 296 28.52 0.24 -3.27
N VAL A 297 27.46 -0.42 -2.82
CA VAL A 297 26.45 -1.00 -3.72
C VAL A 297 25.66 0.09 -4.45
N ILE A 298 25.34 1.22 -3.81
CA ILE A 298 24.71 2.36 -4.50
C ILE A 298 25.60 2.88 -5.63
N LYS A 299 26.89 3.10 -5.36
CA LYS A 299 27.87 3.53 -6.36
C LYS A 299 27.96 2.52 -7.51
N ALA A 300 28.05 1.23 -7.18
CA ALA A 300 28.08 0.16 -8.16
C ALA A 300 26.78 0.06 -8.98
N ASP A 301 25.62 0.31 -8.38
CA ASP A 301 24.33 0.26 -9.08
C ASP A 301 24.19 1.43 -10.06
N VAL A 302 24.65 2.64 -9.71
CA VAL A 302 24.70 3.78 -10.65
C VAL A 302 25.61 3.47 -11.85
N GLU A 303 26.78 2.88 -11.61
CA GLU A 303 27.68 2.45 -12.68
C GLU A 303 27.02 1.38 -13.56
N LEU A 304 26.41 0.38 -12.94
CA LEU A 304 25.69 -0.69 -13.62
C LEU A 304 24.57 -0.13 -14.50
N GLY A 305 23.91 0.95 -14.08
CA GLY A 305 22.85 1.60 -14.84
C GLY A 305 23.26 2.16 -16.20
N ARG A 306 24.56 2.41 -16.42
CA ARG A 306 25.07 2.83 -17.73
C ARG A 306 24.99 1.72 -18.78
N ARG A 307 25.04 0.46 -18.34
CA ARG A 307 25.05 -0.74 -19.22
C ARG A 307 23.85 -1.66 -19.03
N CYS A 308 23.07 -1.50 -17.96
CA CYS A 308 21.93 -2.35 -17.63
C CYS A 308 20.68 -1.53 -17.33
N GLN A 309 19.77 -1.44 -18.30
CA GLN A 309 18.49 -0.72 -18.15
C GLN A 309 17.52 -1.37 -17.15
N ALA A 310 17.79 -2.60 -16.72
CA ALA A 310 17.02 -3.29 -15.68
C ALA A 310 17.45 -2.95 -14.25
N SER A 311 18.64 -2.34 -14.08
CA SER A 311 19.14 -1.89 -12.77
C SER A 311 18.19 -0.88 -12.10
N TRP A 312 18.31 -0.72 -10.78
CA TRP A 312 17.44 0.21 -10.06
C TRP A 312 17.73 1.65 -10.50
N SER A 313 19.00 2.02 -10.57
CA SER A 313 19.47 3.35 -10.95
C SER A 313 19.04 3.75 -12.36
N ALA A 314 19.15 2.85 -13.35
CA ALA A 314 18.74 3.14 -14.73
C ALA A 314 17.23 3.37 -14.85
N GLN A 315 16.43 2.52 -14.20
CA GLN A 315 14.97 2.66 -14.21
C GLN A 315 14.53 3.95 -13.53
N PHE A 316 15.13 4.28 -12.39
CA PHE A 316 14.83 5.52 -11.70
C PHE A 316 15.27 6.74 -12.52
N GLN A 317 16.48 6.70 -13.10
CA GLN A 317 17.00 7.77 -13.95
C GLN A 317 16.12 8.00 -15.18
N LEU A 318 15.67 6.93 -15.85
CA LEU A 318 14.76 7.05 -16.99
C LEU A 318 13.47 7.76 -16.57
N ALA A 319 12.83 7.30 -15.50
CA ALA A 319 11.61 7.92 -14.99
C ALA A 319 11.83 9.40 -14.60
N ALA A 320 12.96 9.71 -13.95
CA ALA A 320 13.31 11.06 -13.55
C ALA A 320 13.61 11.98 -14.76
N ARG A 321 14.35 11.51 -15.77
CA ARG A 321 14.57 12.24 -17.03
C ARG A 321 13.26 12.59 -17.71
N GLU A 322 12.37 11.62 -17.81
CA GLU A 322 11.04 11.85 -18.36
C GLU A 322 10.27 12.89 -17.56
N LEU A 323 10.29 12.80 -16.22
CA LEU A 323 9.60 13.76 -15.34
C LEU A 323 10.15 15.18 -15.46
N MET A 324 11.48 15.32 -15.62
CA MET A 324 12.19 16.60 -15.57
C MET A 324 12.39 17.26 -16.95
N GLY A 325 11.96 16.63 -18.04
CA GLY A 325 12.09 17.22 -19.39
C GLY A 325 13.43 16.95 -20.08
N GLY A 326 14.08 15.83 -19.78
CA GLY A 326 15.25 15.31 -20.52
C GLY A 326 16.56 15.41 -19.77
N GLU A 327 16.79 16.48 -19.01
CA GLU A 327 18.03 16.66 -18.24
C GLU A 327 17.89 16.13 -16.80
N PHE A 328 18.31 14.88 -16.59
CA PHE A 328 18.50 14.33 -15.24
C PHE A 328 19.57 13.24 -15.27
N THR A 329 20.63 13.39 -14.47
CA THR A 329 21.66 12.36 -14.33
C THR A 329 21.79 12.01 -12.86
N LEU A 330 21.43 10.77 -12.51
CA LEU A 330 21.49 10.31 -11.14
C LEU A 330 22.97 10.13 -10.76
N SER A 331 23.42 10.85 -9.73
CA SER A 331 24.74 10.69 -9.13
C SER A 331 24.63 9.98 -7.78
N PRO A 332 25.58 9.11 -7.38
CA PRO A 332 25.55 8.44 -6.08
C PRO A 332 25.46 9.41 -4.89
N ASP A 333 25.99 10.62 -5.04
CA ASP A 333 26.02 11.65 -4.00
C ASP A 333 24.82 12.61 -4.08
N MET A 334 23.92 12.44 -5.06
CA MET A 334 22.74 13.28 -5.23
C MET A 334 21.75 13.08 -4.07
N VAL A 335 21.20 14.18 -3.54
CA VAL A 335 20.03 14.15 -2.65
C VAL A 335 18.79 14.43 -3.48
N LEU A 336 17.82 13.52 -3.42
CA LEU A 336 16.60 13.63 -4.20
C LEU A 336 15.55 14.47 -3.45
N SER A 337 15.14 15.59 -4.04
CA SER A 337 14.02 16.37 -3.53
C SER A 337 12.70 15.63 -3.81
N THR A 338 12.21 14.92 -2.79
CA THR A 338 10.95 14.17 -2.89
C THR A 338 9.79 15.10 -3.28
N LYS A 339 9.78 16.34 -2.77
CA LYS A 339 8.71 17.30 -3.07
C LYS A 339 8.79 17.84 -4.49
N ALA A 340 9.98 18.18 -5.00
CA ALA A 340 10.13 18.66 -6.37
C ALA A 340 9.71 17.59 -7.38
N MET A 341 10.14 16.34 -7.15
CA MET A 341 9.78 15.20 -8.00
C MET A 341 8.28 14.92 -7.98
N GLU A 342 7.64 15.03 -6.81
CA GLU A 342 6.19 14.92 -6.67
C GLU A 342 5.45 16.00 -7.46
N VAL A 343 5.88 17.27 -7.38
CA VAL A 343 5.26 18.37 -8.12
C VAL A 343 5.35 18.12 -9.62
N LYS A 344 6.55 17.78 -10.13
CA LYS A 344 6.74 17.44 -11.55
C LYS A 344 5.94 16.23 -12.00
N TRP A 345 5.81 15.23 -11.15
CA TRP A 345 4.95 14.08 -11.42
C TRP A 345 3.48 14.49 -11.52
N LEU A 346 2.98 15.32 -10.61
CA LEU A 346 1.60 15.81 -10.61
C LEU A 346 1.29 16.71 -11.81
N GLU A 347 2.20 17.62 -12.18
CA GLU A 347 2.12 18.41 -13.42
C GLU A 347 1.96 17.49 -14.64
N ARG A 348 2.83 16.48 -14.75
CA ARG A 348 2.77 15.52 -15.85
C ARG A 348 1.52 14.65 -15.80
N TRP A 349 1.05 14.28 -14.61
CA TRP A 349 -0.18 13.51 -14.43
C TRP A 349 -1.40 14.29 -14.92
N GLY A 350 -1.49 15.58 -14.62
CA GLY A 350 -2.56 16.44 -15.12
C GLY A 350 -2.60 16.53 -16.65
N ARG A 351 -1.43 16.52 -17.30
CA ARG A 351 -1.34 16.48 -18.78
C ARG A 351 -1.93 15.22 -19.42
N ARG A 352 -2.29 14.17 -18.67
CA ARG A 352 -3.03 13.03 -19.24
C ARG A 352 -4.44 13.36 -19.69
N TRP A 353 -4.97 14.53 -19.31
CA TRP A 353 -6.24 15.01 -19.81
C TRP A 353 -6.13 15.74 -21.15
N VAL A 354 -4.90 16.04 -21.61
CA VAL A 354 -4.66 16.66 -22.91
C VAL A 354 -5.11 15.72 -24.03
N GLY A 355 -5.89 16.26 -24.97
CA GLY A 355 -6.51 15.51 -26.06
C GLY A 355 -7.94 15.03 -25.77
N PHE A 356 -8.51 15.40 -24.62
CA PHE A 356 -9.91 15.12 -24.26
C PHE A 356 -10.75 16.40 -24.09
N GLU A 357 -10.28 17.55 -24.56
CA GLU A 357 -10.97 18.85 -24.46
C GLU A 357 -12.03 19.09 -25.55
N GLY A 358 -12.14 18.19 -26.53
CA GLY A 358 -13.09 18.32 -27.64
C GLY A 358 -14.55 18.10 -27.21
N ASP A 359 -15.49 18.67 -27.96
CA ASP A 359 -16.92 18.48 -27.72
C ASP A 359 -17.30 17.00 -27.89
N PRO A 360 -17.78 16.31 -26.84
CA PRO A 360 -18.16 14.91 -26.89
C PRO A 360 -19.34 14.63 -27.82
N ARG A 361 -20.04 15.64 -28.36
CA ARG A 361 -21.17 15.46 -29.28
C ARG A 361 -20.78 15.49 -30.75
N LEU A 362 -19.56 15.91 -31.10
CA LEU A 362 -19.12 15.95 -32.49
C LEU A 362 -18.87 14.52 -33.05
N PRO A 363 -19.23 14.21 -34.31
CA PRO A 363 -19.04 12.88 -34.90
C PRO A 363 -17.59 12.37 -34.85
N GLU A 364 -16.63 13.25 -35.10
CA GLU A 364 -15.19 12.98 -35.15
C GLU A 364 -14.54 12.71 -33.78
N THR A 365 -15.27 12.94 -32.68
CA THR A 365 -14.70 12.81 -31.34
C THR A 365 -14.36 11.36 -31.01
N VAL A 366 -13.05 11.10 -30.91
CA VAL A 366 -12.46 9.86 -30.40
C VAL A 366 -12.47 9.84 -28.87
N HIS A 367 -12.43 8.66 -28.26
CA HIS A 367 -12.44 8.49 -26.80
C HIS A 367 -13.59 9.23 -26.07
N ARG A 368 -14.76 9.29 -26.72
CA ARG A 368 -15.93 10.08 -26.32
C ARG A 368 -16.32 10.01 -24.84
N GLU A 369 -16.16 8.86 -24.18
CA GLU A 369 -16.40 8.72 -22.73
C GLU A 369 -15.52 9.67 -21.89
N ARG A 370 -14.23 9.78 -22.24
CA ARG A 370 -13.27 10.64 -21.54
C ARG A 370 -13.51 12.10 -21.88
N CYS A 371 -13.83 12.42 -23.14
CA CYS A 371 -14.21 13.78 -23.53
C CYS A 371 -15.50 14.22 -22.82
N SER A 372 -16.49 13.32 -22.70
CA SER A 372 -17.73 13.59 -21.97
C SER A 372 -17.45 13.89 -20.50
N TYR A 373 -16.62 13.06 -19.85
CA TYR A 373 -16.22 13.31 -18.47
C TYR A 373 -15.42 14.62 -18.33
N ALA A 374 -14.45 14.86 -19.20
CA ALA A 374 -13.62 16.06 -19.19
C ALA A 374 -14.43 17.34 -19.39
N ALA A 375 -15.39 17.32 -20.30
CA ALA A 375 -16.24 18.47 -20.62
C ALA A 375 -17.30 18.73 -19.52
N TRP A 376 -17.95 17.67 -19.02
CA TRP A 376 -19.17 17.83 -18.19
C TRP A 376 -18.96 17.61 -16.70
N PHE A 377 -17.89 16.92 -16.28
CA PHE A 377 -17.77 16.44 -14.89
C PHE A 377 -16.38 16.62 -14.25
N LYS A 378 -15.33 16.86 -15.04
CA LYS A 378 -13.98 17.06 -14.52
C LYS A 378 -13.93 18.40 -13.77
N HIS A 379 -13.69 18.33 -12.48
CA HIS A 379 -13.42 19.50 -11.65
C HIS A 379 -11.90 19.75 -11.52
N GLY A 380 -11.52 21.03 -11.40
CA GLY A 380 -10.13 21.44 -11.24
C GLY A 380 -9.27 21.27 -12.50
N ASP A 381 -8.06 21.81 -12.45
CA ASP A 381 -7.08 21.75 -13.53
C ASP A 381 -6.53 20.32 -13.74
N GLY A 382 -6.69 19.43 -12.76
CA GLY A 382 -6.11 18.08 -12.77
C GLY A 382 -4.61 18.08 -12.44
N ILE A 383 -4.05 19.24 -12.06
CA ILE A 383 -2.64 19.46 -11.74
C ILE A 383 -2.50 19.74 -10.23
N GLY A 384 -1.50 19.12 -9.58
CA GLY A 384 -1.11 19.47 -8.22
C GLY A 384 -1.84 18.75 -7.07
N ILE A 385 -1.63 19.28 -5.85
CA ILE A 385 -2.01 18.68 -4.55
C ILE A 385 -3.53 18.77 -4.30
N ASN A 386 -4.25 19.51 -5.15
CA ASN A 386 -5.70 19.67 -5.13
C ASN A 386 -6.39 18.61 -6.01
N HIS A 387 -5.89 17.37 -5.99
CA HIS A 387 -6.60 16.19 -6.54
C HIS A 387 -7.78 15.89 -5.61
N MET A 388 -8.77 16.77 -5.65
CA MET A 388 -9.93 16.75 -4.77
C MET A 388 -10.89 15.68 -5.25
N ALA A 389 -11.51 14.95 -4.33
CA ALA A 389 -12.78 14.32 -4.66
C ALA A 389 -13.84 15.42 -4.92
N PRO A 390 -14.82 15.19 -5.80
CA PRO A 390 -15.90 16.15 -5.98
C PRO A 390 -16.67 16.33 -4.67
N HIS A 391 -17.22 17.53 -4.44
CA HIS A 391 -17.93 17.89 -3.21
C HIS A 391 -19.01 16.88 -2.79
N LEU A 392 -19.62 16.20 -3.76
CA LEU A 392 -20.63 15.15 -3.57
C LEU A 392 -20.15 13.93 -2.76
N LEU A 393 -18.84 13.63 -2.69
CA LEU A 393 -18.32 12.54 -1.85
C LEU A 393 -18.17 12.93 -0.37
N ASN A 394 -18.15 14.23 -0.05
CA ASN A 394 -17.91 14.76 1.30
C ASN A 394 -19.15 15.40 1.97
N ARG A 395 -20.26 15.62 1.25
CA ARG A 395 -21.51 16.13 1.85
C ARG A 395 -22.31 15.02 2.54
N GLN A 396 -23.19 15.41 3.46
CA GLN A 396 -24.19 14.53 4.08
C GLN A 396 -25.27 14.13 3.07
N LEU A 397 -24.89 13.35 2.06
CA LEU A 397 -25.81 12.72 1.12
C LEU A 397 -26.01 11.27 1.50
N SER A 398 -27.22 10.75 1.29
CA SER A 398 -27.47 9.32 1.48
C SER A 398 -26.53 8.50 0.60
N THR A 399 -26.22 7.28 1.04
CA THR A 399 -25.33 6.38 0.31
C THR A 399 -25.85 6.10 -1.10
N GLU A 400 -27.16 5.93 -1.25
CA GLU A 400 -27.83 5.73 -2.54
C GLU A 400 -27.61 6.91 -3.50
N VAL A 401 -27.83 8.13 -3.03
CA VAL A 401 -27.64 9.35 -3.84
C VAL A 401 -26.17 9.47 -4.27
N ARG A 402 -25.22 9.23 -3.36
CA ARG A 402 -23.77 9.28 -3.69
C ARG A 402 -23.40 8.22 -4.73
N THR A 403 -23.85 6.98 -4.56
CA THR A 403 -23.61 5.91 -5.53
C THR A 403 -24.19 6.24 -6.89
N SER A 404 -25.43 6.74 -6.95
CA SER A 404 -26.09 7.09 -8.20
C SER A 404 -25.39 8.24 -8.92
N LEU A 405 -24.99 9.30 -8.20
CA LEU A 405 -24.25 10.43 -8.78
C LEU A 405 -22.86 10.01 -9.28
N THR A 406 -22.11 9.21 -8.52
CA THR A 406 -20.80 8.69 -8.96
C THR A 406 -20.94 7.84 -10.23
N ARG A 407 -21.94 6.95 -10.29
CA ARG A 407 -22.22 6.13 -11.48
C ARG A 407 -22.59 6.98 -12.69
N PHE A 408 -23.46 7.97 -12.48
CA PHE A 408 -23.91 8.88 -13.52
C PHE A 408 -22.75 9.67 -14.13
N ARG A 409 -21.92 10.30 -13.30
CA ARG A 409 -20.74 11.06 -13.76
C ARG A 409 -19.75 10.20 -14.53
N LEU A 410 -19.58 8.94 -14.13
CA LEU A 410 -18.67 8.00 -14.77
C LEU A 410 -19.24 7.36 -16.05
N GLY A 411 -20.41 7.79 -16.54
CA GLY A 411 -21.05 7.22 -17.74
C GLY A 411 -21.52 5.77 -17.52
N ASN A 412 -22.05 5.51 -16.32
CA ASN A 412 -22.62 4.23 -15.91
C ASN A 412 -24.03 4.42 -15.31
N SER A 413 -24.82 5.28 -15.94
CA SER A 413 -26.18 5.66 -15.54
C SER A 413 -27.30 4.89 -16.24
N GLY A 414 -27.01 4.18 -17.34
CA GLY A 414 -28.04 3.52 -18.15
C GLY A 414 -28.82 4.48 -19.03
N LEU A 415 -28.26 5.64 -19.36
CA LEU A 415 -28.82 6.53 -20.38
C LEU A 415 -28.77 5.87 -21.76
N GLY A 416 -29.64 6.30 -22.68
CA GLY A 416 -29.73 5.82 -24.06
C GLY A 416 -28.39 5.86 -24.79
N VAL A 417 -27.57 6.88 -24.54
CA VAL A 417 -26.20 6.97 -25.10
C VAL A 417 -25.30 5.81 -24.67
N GLU A 418 -25.54 5.22 -23.50
CA GLU A 418 -24.78 4.10 -22.93
C GLU A 418 -25.38 2.74 -23.32
N THR A 419 -26.71 2.61 -23.31
CA THR A 419 -27.40 1.35 -23.61
C THR A 419 -27.35 1.04 -25.10
N ALA A 420 -27.71 2.00 -25.97
CA ALA A 420 -27.67 1.85 -27.42
C ALA A 420 -26.24 1.65 -27.96
N ARG A 421 -25.21 2.07 -27.20
CA ARG A 421 -23.82 1.76 -27.54
C ARG A 421 -23.54 0.26 -27.55
N LEU A 422 -24.15 -0.50 -26.63
CA LEU A 422 -23.96 -1.95 -26.55
C LEU A 422 -24.61 -2.68 -27.73
N GLU A 423 -25.57 -2.03 -28.39
CA GLU A 423 -26.30 -2.50 -29.56
C GLU A 423 -25.63 -2.05 -30.88
N GLY A 424 -24.50 -1.34 -30.82
CA GLY A 424 -23.76 -0.90 -32.00
C GLY A 424 -24.35 0.32 -32.70
N VAL A 425 -25.34 1.00 -32.11
CA VAL A 425 -25.98 2.19 -32.67
C VAL A 425 -24.98 3.35 -32.79
N THR A 426 -25.01 4.07 -33.91
CA THR A 426 -24.12 5.22 -34.12
C THR A 426 -24.41 6.30 -33.08
N PHE A 427 -23.41 7.12 -32.72
CA PHE A 427 -23.59 8.06 -31.60
C PHE A 427 -24.74 9.05 -31.79
N ILE A 428 -24.91 9.60 -33.00
CA ILE A 428 -25.93 10.61 -33.29
C ILE A 428 -27.35 10.03 -33.17
N ASP A 429 -27.49 8.74 -33.43
CA ASP A 429 -28.78 8.03 -33.38
C ASP A 429 -29.16 7.56 -31.97
N ARG A 430 -28.31 7.78 -30.95
CA ARG A 430 -28.60 7.39 -29.56
C ARG A 430 -29.49 8.43 -28.88
N THR A 431 -30.68 8.62 -29.41
CA THR A 431 -31.59 9.70 -29.02
C THR A 431 -32.36 9.42 -27.73
N CYS A 432 -32.80 10.48 -27.06
CA CYS A 432 -33.56 10.42 -25.83
C CYS A 432 -34.96 9.91 -26.08
N THR A 433 -35.30 8.78 -25.47
CA THR A 433 -36.64 8.18 -25.53
C THR A 433 -37.63 8.79 -24.53
N ARG A 434 -37.16 9.70 -23.66
CA ARG A 434 -37.98 10.34 -22.62
C ARG A 434 -38.68 11.59 -23.13
N CYS A 435 -38.09 12.29 -24.09
CA CYS A 435 -38.61 13.52 -24.66
C CYS A 435 -38.82 13.39 -26.16
N THR A 436 -39.46 14.38 -26.78
CA THR A 436 -39.76 14.40 -28.22
C THR A 436 -38.76 15.20 -29.05
N GLU A 437 -37.65 15.65 -28.45
CA GLU A 437 -36.70 16.58 -29.07
C GLU A 437 -35.74 15.90 -30.07
N GLY A 438 -35.70 14.56 -30.11
CA GLY A 438 -34.85 13.82 -31.05
C GLY A 438 -33.34 14.04 -30.86
N VAL A 439 -32.92 14.52 -29.69
CA VAL A 439 -31.51 14.80 -29.35
C VAL A 439 -30.86 13.61 -28.65
N VAL A 440 -29.52 13.53 -28.73
CA VAL A 440 -28.72 12.49 -28.07
C VAL A 440 -29.02 12.41 -26.57
N ASP A 441 -29.27 11.20 -26.06
CA ASP A 441 -29.56 10.92 -24.66
C ASP A 441 -28.31 10.89 -23.77
N ASP A 442 -27.56 11.98 -23.76
CA ASP A 442 -26.38 12.10 -22.92
C ASP A 442 -26.65 12.79 -21.57
N ALA A 443 -25.64 12.76 -20.71
CA ALA A 443 -25.70 13.40 -19.40
C ALA A 443 -26.07 14.89 -19.48
N MET A 444 -25.54 15.61 -20.46
CA MET A 444 -25.80 17.05 -20.64
C MET A 444 -27.26 17.31 -20.99
N HIS A 445 -27.86 16.49 -21.85
CA HIS A 445 -29.29 16.56 -22.14
C HIS A 445 -30.10 16.26 -20.88
N PHE A 446 -29.82 15.15 -20.19
CA PHE A 446 -30.55 14.76 -18.98
C PHE A 446 -30.51 15.85 -17.89
N ILE A 447 -29.32 16.38 -17.58
CA ILE A 447 -29.11 17.36 -16.49
C ILE A 447 -29.70 18.72 -16.80
N LEU A 448 -29.55 19.23 -18.04
CA LEU A 448 -29.82 20.65 -18.31
C LEU A 448 -30.93 20.93 -19.33
N LYS A 449 -31.31 19.97 -20.18
CA LYS A 449 -32.11 20.27 -21.37
C LYS A 449 -33.39 19.46 -21.48
N CYS A 450 -33.39 18.21 -21.01
CA CYS A 450 -34.49 17.27 -21.21
C CYS A 450 -35.79 17.81 -20.61
N THR A 451 -36.76 18.12 -21.45
CA THR A 451 -38.10 18.59 -21.04
C THR A 451 -38.82 17.60 -20.14
N ALA A 452 -38.72 16.31 -20.43
CA ALA A 452 -39.32 15.24 -19.63
C ALA A 452 -38.69 15.09 -18.22
N ALA A 453 -37.49 15.63 -17.99
CA ALA A 453 -36.83 15.62 -16.69
C ALA A 453 -37.00 16.96 -15.93
N SER A 454 -37.73 17.94 -16.47
CA SER A 454 -37.82 19.29 -15.85
C SER A 454 -38.45 19.24 -14.46
N SER A 455 -39.53 18.48 -14.31
CA SER A 455 -40.24 18.32 -13.03
C SER A 455 -39.37 17.75 -11.92
N ILE A 456 -38.38 16.90 -12.25
CA ILE A 456 -37.41 16.34 -11.28
C ILE A 456 -36.39 17.40 -10.87
N ARG A 457 -35.91 18.22 -11.81
CA ARG A 457 -34.94 19.30 -11.54
C ARG A 457 -35.53 20.41 -10.67
N GLU A 458 -36.83 20.62 -10.77
CA GLU A 458 -37.57 21.64 -10.02
C GLU A 458 -38.02 21.17 -8.62
N GLN A 459 -37.75 19.91 -8.23
CA GLN A 459 -38.14 19.42 -6.91
C GLN A 459 -37.42 20.16 -5.77
N PRO A 460 -38.12 20.49 -4.66
CA PRO A 460 -37.57 21.26 -3.54
C PRO A 460 -36.35 20.62 -2.87
N GLU A 461 -36.24 19.30 -2.88
CA GLU A 461 -35.14 18.53 -2.30
C GLU A 461 -33.81 18.77 -3.04
N PHE A 462 -33.88 18.90 -4.36
CA PHE A 462 -32.75 19.32 -5.17
C PHE A 462 -32.50 20.82 -4.99
N ALA A 463 -33.54 21.66 -4.98
CA ALA A 463 -33.41 23.10 -4.76
C ALA A 463 -32.72 23.45 -3.42
N MET A 464 -33.07 22.78 -2.30
CA MET A 464 -32.40 22.98 -1.00
C MET A 464 -30.93 22.55 -1.00
N THR A 465 -30.54 21.61 -1.87
CA THR A 465 -29.13 21.21 -2.05
C THR A 465 -28.30 22.35 -2.68
N PHE A 466 -28.95 23.22 -3.46
CA PHE A 466 -28.37 24.34 -4.23
C PHE A 466 -28.50 25.72 -3.57
N GLN A 467 -29.43 25.88 -2.62
CA GLN A 467 -29.79 27.15 -1.98
C GLN A 467 -28.65 27.89 -1.25
N ASN A 468 -27.58 27.19 -0.84
CA ASN A 468 -26.50 27.83 -0.09
C ASN A 468 -25.48 28.60 -0.95
N ASN A 469 -25.48 28.47 -2.28
CA ASN A 469 -24.40 29.01 -3.13
C ASN A 469 -24.83 29.73 -4.44
N ASN A 470 -26.12 29.88 -4.77
CA ASN A 470 -26.56 30.36 -6.11
C ASN A 470 -25.97 29.54 -7.29
N GLU A 471 -25.85 28.22 -7.11
CA GLU A 471 -25.25 27.29 -8.09
C GLU A 471 -26.33 26.35 -8.66
N GLY A 472 -26.40 26.16 -9.98
CA GLY A 472 -27.29 25.15 -10.58
C GLY A 472 -26.81 23.71 -10.29
N LEU A 473 -27.60 22.68 -10.64
CA LEU A 473 -27.20 21.27 -10.47
C LEU A 473 -25.84 20.96 -11.14
N HIS A 474 -25.58 21.58 -12.29
CA HIS A 474 -24.30 21.48 -12.99
C HIS A 474 -23.14 22.10 -12.21
N ASP A 475 -23.32 23.30 -11.66
CA ASP A 475 -22.30 23.97 -10.87
C ASP A 475 -22.00 23.19 -9.58
N PHE A 476 -23.04 22.71 -8.90
CA PHE A 476 -22.91 21.80 -7.76
C PHE A 476 -22.11 20.54 -8.09
N MET A 477 -22.33 19.97 -9.27
CA MET A 477 -21.56 18.82 -9.75
C MET A 477 -20.09 19.18 -10.04
N LEU A 478 -19.79 20.40 -10.43
CA LEU A 478 -18.42 20.81 -10.76
C LEU A 478 -17.63 21.38 -9.58
N SER A 479 -18.30 21.77 -8.50
CA SER A 479 -17.67 22.38 -7.34
C SER A 479 -16.65 21.41 -6.67
N PRO A 480 -15.35 21.80 -6.55
CA PRO A 480 -14.31 20.98 -5.92
C PRO A 480 -14.30 21.16 -4.40
N CYS A 481 -14.15 20.07 -3.64
CA CYS A 481 -14.05 20.18 -2.18
C CYS A 481 -12.77 20.92 -1.73
N ALA A 482 -12.75 21.51 -0.53
CA ALA A 482 -11.50 21.97 0.08
C ALA A 482 -10.56 20.79 0.34
N PRO A 483 -9.22 20.96 0.21
CA PRO A 483 -8.22 19.92 0.46
C PRO A 483 -8.58 19.11 1.69
N LEU A 484 -8.52 17.78 1.56
CA LEU A 484 -8.37 16.91 2.71
C LEU A 484 -7.07 17.33 3.40
N LYS A 485 -7.13 18.36 4.25
CA LYS A 485 -6.15 18.56 5.30
C LYS A 485 -6.14 17.22 6.00
N SER A 486 -5.01 16.54 5.97
CA SER A 486 -4.72 15.49 6.92
C SER A 486 -5.02 16.09 8.29
N ARG A 487 -6.21 15.83 8.84
CA ARG A 487 -6.45 16.05 10.25
C ARG A 487 -5.55 15.03 10.92
N THR A 488 -4.31 15.43 11.18
CA THR A 488 -3.62 14.93 12.35
C THR A 488 -4.61 15.11 13.51
N PRO A 489 -4.91 14.05 14.27
CA PRO A 489 -5.81 14.18 15.40
C PRO A 489 -5.31 15.34 16.27
N ARG A 490 -6.17 16.34 16.51
CA ARG A 490 -5.91 17.36 17.54
C ARG A 490 -5.99 16.64 18.89
N GLY A 491 -4.84 16.15 19.33
CA GLY A 491 -4.58 15.67 20.68
C GLY A 491 -3.08 15.90 20.89
N GLY A 492 -2.73 16.74 21.87
CA GLY A 492 -1.35 17.12 22.16
C GLY A 492 -0.48 15.90 22.43
N GLY A 493 0.34 15.55 21.45
CA GLY A 493 1.34 14.49 21.49
C GLY A 493 2.22 14.68 20.26
N ARG A 494 3.55 14.68 20.46
CA ARG A 494 4.56 14.96 19.42
C ARG A 494 4.23 14.27 18.08
N PRO A 495 4.54 14.92 16.93
CA PRO A 495 4.17 14.40 15.62
C PRO A 495 4.85 13.06 15.35
N SER A 496 4.09 11.97 15.43
CA SER A 496 4.48 10.71 14.80
C SER A 496 4.26 10.86 13.30
N SER A 497 5.31 11.32 12.62
CA SER A 497 5.46 11.15 11.19
C SER A 497 5.20 9.67 10.85
N LEU A 498 4.35 9.41 9.86
CA LEU A 498 4.32 8.12 9.17
C LEU A 498 5.65 8.00 8.41
N THR A 499 6.73 7.70 9.14
CA THR A 499 8.03 7.29 8.63
C THR A 499 7.93 5.83 8.19
N ALA A 500 8.78 5.47 7.23
CA ALA A 500 8.95 4.09 6.79
C ALA A 500 9.43 3.14 7.91
N ASP A 501 9.80 3.66 9.08
CA ASP A 501 10.16 2.91 10.27
C ASP A 501 8.94 2.26 10.97
N GLY A 502 7.72 2.71 10.64
CA GLY A 502 6.45 2.15 11.14
C GLY A 502 6.08 0.77 10.56
N LEU A 503 6.81 0.26 9.57
CA LEU A 503 6.56 -1.08 9.00
C LEU A 503 6.94 -2.23 9.96
N SER A 504 7.55 -1.94 11.10
CA SER A 504 7.72 -2.92 12.20
C SER A 504 6.40 -3.21 12.95
N GLY A 505 5.41 -2.30 12.89
CA GLY A 505 4.16 -2.38 13.65
C GLY A 505 2.96 -2.99 12.92
N VAL A 506 3.04 -3.21 11.60
CA VAL A 506 1.89 -3.66 10.78
C VAL A 506 1.49 -5.12 11.08
N SER A 507 2.30 -5.88 11.82
CA SER A 507 1.90 -7.22 12.28
C SER A 507 0.85 -7.21 13.40
N HIS A 508 0.68 -6.10 14.13
CA HIS A 508 -0.22 -6.03 15.29
C HIS A 508 -1.65 -5.56 14.97
N ILE A 509 -1.90 -4.92 13.82
CA ILE A 509 -3.25 -4.41 13.45
C ILE A 509 -4.13 -5.52 12.84
N ILE A 510 -3.56 -6.67 12.49
CA ILE A 510 -4.29 -7.78 11.87
C ILE A 510 -5.11 -8.59 12.89
N THR A 511 -4.91 -8.42 14.20
CA THR A 511 -5.45 -9.36 15.21
C THR A 511 -6.31 -8.77 16.33
N SER A 512 -6.47 -7.44 16.45
CA SER A 512 -7.41 -6.84 17.41
C SER A 512 -8.76 -6.57 16.75
N GLY A 513 -9.67 -7.53 16.88
CA GLY A 513 -11.02 -7.35 16.37
C GLY A 513 -11.99 -8.45 16.72
N PHE A 514 -11.97 -8.99 17.94
CA PHE A 514 -13.09 -9.74 18.49
C PHE A 514 -13.11 -9.60 20.02
N SER A 515 -14.05 -8.79 20.52
CA SER A 515 -14.71 -9.03 21.80
C SER A 515 -16.19 -9.14 21.49
N PRO A 516 -16.82 -10.32 21.62
CA PRO A 516 -18.25 -10.39 21.71
C PRO A 516 -18.66 -10.24 23.17
N GLY A 517 -19.45 -9.21 23.47
CA GLY A 517 -20.22 -9.15 24.70
C GLY A 517 -21.50 -9.97 24.56
N GLN A 518 -21.69 -10.90 25.52
CA GLN A 518 -22.94 -11.24 26.26
C GLN A 518 -24.15 -11.81 25.44
N PRO A 519 -25.20 -12.43 26.02
CA PRO A 519 -25.51 -12.81 27.41
C PRO A 519 -25.94 -14.30 27.58
N GLU A 520 -26.47 -14.60 28.77
CA GLU A 520 -27.14 -15.82 29.26
C GLU A 520 -28.29 -16.37 28.37
N GLY A 521 -28.63 -17.66 28.56
CA GLY A 521 -29.99 -18.17 28.28
C GLY A 521 -30.07 -19.42 27.40
N SER A 522 -30.14 -20.59 28.04
CA SER A 522 -30.52 -21.88 27.47
C SER A 522 -31.99 -21.90 27.02
N GLY A 523 -32.28 -22.38 25.81
CA GLY A 523 -33.64 -22.61 25.32
C GLY A 523 -33.69 -23.55 24.11
N SER A 524 -34.11 -24.78 24.36
CA SER A 524 -34.30 -25.89 23.42
C SER A 524 -35.48 -25.71 22.45
N GLY A 525 -35.35 -26.18 21.19
CA GLY A 525 -36.51 -26.42 20.31
C GLY A 525 -36.13 -26.81 18.87
N PRO A 526 -36.80 -27.79 18.20
CA PRO A 526 -36.23 -28.53 17.07
C PRO A 526 -36.73 -28.12 15.66
N ARG A 527 -35.83 -28.37 14.68
CA ARG A 527 -36.00 -28.76 13.25
C ARG A 527 -37.26 -28.34 12.46
N ARG A 528 -37.03 -27.77 11.26
CA ARG A 528 -37.68 -28.19 9.98
C ARG A 528 -36.84 -27.77 8.75
N PRO A 529 -36.98 -28.45 7.59
CA PRO A 529 -35.98 -28.52 6.52
C PRO A 529 -36.17 -27.50 5.39
N ALA A 530 -35.09 -27.24 4.64
CA ALA A 530 -35.07 -26.45 3.41
C ALA A 530 -35.49 -27.29 2.19
N PRO A 531 -36.20 -26.73 1.19
CA PRO A 531 -36.32 -27.31 -0.15
C PRO A 531 -35.27 -26.74 -1.10
N GLY A 532 -34.95 -27.54 -2.13
CA GLY A 532 -33.78 -27.41 -2.98
C GLY A 532 -33.85 -26.30 -4.03
N CYS A 533 -32.70 -26.07 -4.66
CA CYS A 533 -32.64 -25.52 -6.00
C CYS A 533 -31.50 -26.21 -6.76
N ASP A 534 -31.90 -26.85 -7.85
CA ASP A 534 -31.09 -27.55 -8.83
C ASP A 534 -30.05 -26.64 -9.50
N THR A 535 -28.85 -27.17 -9.70
CA THR A 535 -27.91 -26.66 -10.71
C THR A 535 -27.54 -27.81 -11.64
N ARG A 536 -27.91 -27.69 -12.93
CA ARG A 536 -27.32 -28.45 -14.03
C ARG A 536 -26.82 -27.52 -15.14
N CYS A 537 -25.70 -27.96 -15.71
CA CYS A 537 -25.04 -27.60 -16.98
C CYS A 537 -24.27 -26.27 -16.98
N ALA A 538 -22.93 -26.21 -17.03
CA ALA A 538 -21.89 -26.95 -17.76
C ALA A 538 -21.79 -26.61 -19.26
N SER A 539 -20.70 -25.90 -19.61
CA SER A 539 -19.83 -26.00 -20.80
C SER A 539 -19.04 -24.67 -20.91
N ALA A 540 -17.83 -24.56 -21.45
CA ALA A 540 -16.73 -25.44 -21.83
C ALA A 540 -15.52 -24.52 -22.13
N TYR A 541 -14.29 -25.03 -21.97
CA TYR A 541 -13.12 -24.88 -22.86
C TYR A 541 -11.80 -25.13 -22.08
N PRO A 542 -11.12 -26.27 -22.32
CA PRO A 542 -9.77 -26.54 -21.82
C PRO A 542 -8.70 -26.05 -22.80
N CYS A 543 -7.54 -25.66 -22.25
CA CYS A 543 -6.33 -25.29 -22.97
C CYS A 543 -5.23 -26.30 -22.61
N THR A 544 -4.88 -27.16 -23.55
CA THR A 544 -3.69 -28.05 -23.55
C THR A 544 -2.94 -27.73 -24.84
N GLN A 545 -1.75 -27.14 -24.74
CA GLN A 545 -0.46 -27.82 -24.81
C GLN A 545 -0.25 -28.57 -26.13
N ASP A 546 0.60 -28.00 -26.98
CA ASP A 546 1.67 -28.70 -27.69
C ASP A 546 2.63 -27.66 -28.30
N LEU A 547 3.93 -27.81 -28.02
CA LEU A 547 4.98 -27.97 -29.02
C LEU A 547 6.37 -28.06 -28.36
N ALA A 548 7.13 -28.99 -28.93
CA ALA A 548 8.47 -29.47 -28.62
C ALA A 548 9.56 -28.39 -28.51
#